data_AF-A0A3D1TGL5-F1
#
_entry.id   AF-A0A3D1TGL5-F1
#
_cell.length_a   1.000
_cell.length_b   1.000
_cell.length_c   1.000
_cell.angle_alpha   90.00
_cell.angle_beta   90.00
_cell.angle_gamma   90.00
#
_symmetry.space_group_name_H-M   'P 1'
#
loop_
_entity.id
_entity.type
_entity.pdbx_description
1 polymer ?
#
loop_
_entity_poly.entity_id
_entity_poly.type
_entity_poly.pdbx_seq_one_letter_code
_entity_poly.pdbx_strand_id
1 'polypeptide(L)'
;WADQWPEPARLYGAMLAAAAWFWIMAPIYPRMLERLQVLPIVTGTLLSSCVLMVPPMVLLSMAGPFVIRILAQEGNVGATAGRIYALSTLGSLMGTFLTPFWAIPVLGARWTYALLSILVAIPPVVGLLHARTRRAMLVLPLVAALAVPPPAMGAEVVATYESAYSDIQILEGRGGLQMAIGIWLASFAAEEGVLTPGMYFDYFGALPVIAQPKEILILGMGGGTTARQYMEAFPEAHIDAVEIDPMVVELAAEYFHVVPGPQLTIHTVDARPFLAKSDAAWDVIQVDLFQHGPHVPFYTVTREFFAAVRAHLAPEGMMIMNILAPLGDRTLLDPILATMAEEFPSIYGIPRDHNMLVAAFPVERSLAEILHTMEARTPPLFAEVASRIRRLIRPIAAPPDALVFTDDHAPVEKLQHQLLSTFRRKMGLYERYLGRVQ
;
A
#
# COMPACT_ATOMS: atom_id res chain seq x y z
N TRP A 1 -36.28 15.95 -16.29
CA TRP A 1 -35.60 16.64 -17.41
C TRP A 1 -35.97 16.05 -18.76
N ALA A 2 -35.88 14.72 -18.93
CA ALA A 2 -36.26 14.05 -20.18
C ALA A 2 -37.71 14.37 -20.65
N ASP A 3 -38.68 14.45 -19.71
CA ASP A 3 -40.08 14.72 -20.05
C ASP A 3 -40.36 16.16 -20.49
N GLN A 4 -39.61 17.12 -19.92
CA GLN A 4 -39.81 18.54 -20.20
C GLN A 4 -39.02 19.01 -21.43
N TRP A 5 -37.91 18.35 -21.76
CA TRP A 5 -36.98 18.80 -22.82
C TRP A 5 -36.26 17.63 -23.52
N PRO A 6 -36.95 16.85 -24.38
CA PRO A 6 -36.42 15.64 -25.00
C PRO A 6 -35.48 15.93 -26.20
N GLU A 7 -34.50 16.81 -26.01
CA GLU A 7 -33.54 17.19 -27.05
C GLU A 7 -32.26 16.32 -26.98
N PRO A 8 -31.86 15.63 -28.07
CA PRO A 8 -30.62 14.84 -28.10
C PRO A 8 -29.37 15.63 -27.71
N ALA A 9 -29.34 16.93 -28.02
CA ALA A 9 -28.23 17.82 -27.67
C ALA A 9 -27.99 17.92 -26.15
N ARG A 10 -29.04 17.80 -25.32
CA ARG A 10 -28.94 17.85 -23.86
C ARG A 10 -28.39 16.56 -23.28
N LEU A 11 -28.82 15.42 -23.84
CA LEU A 11 -28.23 14.11 -23.53
C LEU A 11 -26.74 14.12 -23.86
N TYR A 12 -26.37 14.62 -25.04
CA TYR A 12 -24.96 14.72 -25.43
C TYR A 12 -24.16 15.63 -24.50
N GLY A 13 -24.73 16.76 -24.09
CA GLY A 13 -24.12 17.66 -23.11
C GLY A 13 -23.87 16.98 -21.76
N ALA A 14 -24.85 16.22 -21.24
CA ALA A 14 -24.71 15.50 -19.98
C ALA A 14 -23.62 14.41 -20.05
N MET A 15 -23.56 13.65 -21.14
CA MET A 15 -22.52 12.64 -21.36
C MET A 15 -21.13 13.28 -21.49
N LEU A 16 -20.99 14.38 -22.23
CA LEU A 16 -19.72 15.11 -22.32
C LEU A 16 -19.29 15.69 -20.98
N ALA A 17 -20.22 16.19 -20.16
CA ALA A 17 -19.92 16.64 -18.81
C ALA A 17 -19.42 15.50 -17.91
N ALA A 18 -20.00 14.29 -18.03
CA ALA A 18 -19.53 13.11 -17.32
C ALA A 18 -18.14 12.66 -17.80
N ALA A 19 -17.88 12.67 -19.10
CA ALA A 19 -16.56 12.36 -19.67
C ALA A 19 -15.50 13.37 -19.20
N ALA A 20 -15.83 14.67 -19.23
CA ALA A 20 -14.95 15.72 -18.72
C ALA A 20 -14.67 15.54 -17.22
N TRP A 21 -15.68 15.16 -16.43
CA TRP A 21 -15.51 14.86 -15.00
C TRP A 21 -14.49 13.74 -14.76
N PHE A 22 -14.63 12.58 -15.43
CA PHE A 22 -13.68 11.48 -15.28
C PHE A 22 -12.25 11.89 -15.64
N TRP A 23 -12.09 12.69 -16.69
CA TRP A 23 -10.77 13.16 -17.09
C TRP A 23 -10.17 14.19 -16.14
N ILE A 24 -10.97 15.15 -15.66
CA ILE A 24 -10.55 16.15 -14.68
C ILE A 24 -10.20 15.48 -13.35
N MET A 25 -10.92 14.42 -12.96
CA MET A 25 -10.63 13.67 -11.74
C MET A 25 -9.37 12.83 -11.85
N ALA A 26 -8.97 12.35 -13.03
CA ALA A 26 -7.75 11.53 -13.21
C ALA A 26 -6.46 12.17 -12.61
N PRO A 27 -6.15 13.48 -12.80
CA PRO A 27 -5.07 14.17 -12.08
C PRO A 27 -5.39 14.55 -10.63
N ILE A 28 -6.66 14.80 -10.34
CA ILE A 28 -7.06 15.51 -9.11
C ILE A 28 -7.31 14.53 -7.96
N TYR A 29 -7.77 13.32 -8.27
CA TYR A 29 -8.18 12.36 -7.25
C TYR A 29 -7.08 12.05 -6.23
N PRO A 30 -5.78 11.90 -6.57
CA PRO A 30 -4.76 11.58 -5.56
C PRO A 30 -4.61 12.69 -4.52
N ARG A 31 -4.60 13.96 -4.96
CA ARG A 31 -4.55 15.13 -4.07
C ARG A 31 -5.83 15.33 -3.27
N MET A 32 -6.97 15.04 -3.90
CA MET A 32 -8.24 15.08 -3.21
C MET A 32 -8.25 14.04 -2.09
N LEU A 33 -7.81 12.81 -2.37
CA LEU A 33 -7.65 11.76 -1.38
C LEU A 33 -6.69 12.20 -0.27
N GLU A 34 -5.52 12.74 -0.59
CA GLU A 34 -4.57 13.28 0.39
C GLU A 34 -5.20 14.33 1.32
N ARG A 35 -5.95 15.30 0.78
CA ARG A 35 -6.64 16.31 1.60
C ARG A 35 -7.77 15.72 2.43
N LEU A 36 -8.48 14.73 1.90
CA LEU A 36 -9.59 14.07 2.58
C LEU A 36 -9.11 13.03 3.60
N GLN A 37 -7.84 12.60 3.54
CA GLN A 37 -7.24 11.73 4.55
C GLN A 37 -7.11 12.40 5.93
N VAL A 38 -7.23 13.74 6.02
CA VAL A 38 -7.31 14.45 7.31
C VAL A 38 -8.61 14.10 8.06
N LEU A 39 -9.66 13.69 7.34
CA LEU A 39 -10.90 13.22 7.94
C LEU A 39 -10.75 11.78 8.45
N PRO A 40 -11.61 11.34 9.40
CA PRO A 40 -11.70 9.94 9.78
C PRO A 40 -11.88 9.05 8.54
N ILE A 41 -11.24 7.88 8.48
CA ILE A 41 -11.20 7.02 7.29
C ILE A 41 -12.58 6.77 6.69
N VAL A 42 -13.58 6.42 7.51
CA VAL A 42 -14.95 6.20 7.02
C VAL A 42 -15.52 7.44 6.34
N THR A 43 -15.41 8.61 6.98
CA THR A 43 -15.91 9.88 6.44
C THR A 43 -15.12 10.33 5.22
N GLY A 44 -13.79 10.21 5.26
CA GLY A 44 -12.90 10.56 4.15
C GLY A 44 -13.16 9.71 2.92
N THR A 45 -13.26 8.39 3.08
CA THR A 45 -13.56 7.45 1.98
C THR A 45 -14.97 7.67 1.44
N LEU A 46 -15.97 7.87 2.30
CA LEU A 46 -17.34 8.15 1.87
C LEU A 46 -17.41 9.46 1.07
N LEU A 47 -16.81 10.53 1.58
CA LEU A 47 -16.80 11.83 0.90
C LEU A 47 -16.03 11.77 -0.42
N SER A 48 -14.88 11.09 -0.43
CA SER A 48 -14.08 10.87 -1.64
C SER A 48 -14.87 10.13 -2.71
N SER A 49 -15.54 9.04 -2.31
CA SER A 49 -16.39 8.25 -3.20
C SER A 49 -17.57 9.06 -3.72
N CYS A 50 -18.20 9.87 -2.85
CA CYS A 50 -19.28 10.76 -3.25
C CYS A 50 -18.82 11.79 -4.28
N VAL A 51 -17.69 12.47 -4.03
CA VAL A 51 -17.16 13.46 -4.98
C VAL A 51 -16.80 12.78 -6.30
N LEU A 52 -16.12 11.64 -6.28
CA LEU A 52 -15.68 10.97 -7.50
C LEU A 52 -16.85 10.41 -8.32
N MET A 53 -17.81 9.75 -7.67
CA MET A 53 -18.81 8.93 -8.35
C MET A 53 -20.17 9.60 -8.53
N VAL A 54 -20.62 10.46 -7.61
CA VAL A 54 -21.98 11.03 -7.67
C VAL A 54 -22.19 11.89 -8.91
N PRO A 55 -21.34 12.87 -9.25
CA PRO A 55 -21.56 13.72 -10.42
C PRO A 55 -21.69 12.93 -11.74
N PRO A 56 -20.76 12.03 -12.12
CA PRO A 56 -20.89 11.28 -13.37
C PRO A 56 -22.03 10.27 -13.30
N MET A 57 -22.31 9.63 -12.16
CA MET A 57 -23.44 8.73 -12.03
C MET A 57 -24.78 9.42 -12.24
N VAL A 58 -24.98 10.61 -11.66
CA VAL A 58 -26.21 11.38 -11.86
C VAL A 58 -26.38 11.73 -13.33
N LEU A 59 -25.33 12.23 -14.00
CA LEU A 59 -25.37 12.59 -15.41
C LEU A 59 -25.63 11.38 -16.32
N LEU A 60 -24.98 10.24 -16.06
CA LEU A 60 -25.14 9.04 -16.86
C LEU A 60 -26.46 8.31 -16.59
N SER A 61 -27.00 8.38 -15.38
CA SER A 61 -28.32 7.82 -15.06
C SER A 61 -29.45 8.45 -15.87
N MET A 62 -29.26 9.68 -16.36
CA MET A 62 -30.21 10.35 -17.26
C MET A 62 -30.28 9.70 -18.64
N ALA A 63 -29.25 8.98 -19.08
CA ALA A 63 -29.18 8.45 -20.43
C ALA A 63 -30.33 7.49 -20.75
N GLY A 64 -30.65 6.56 -19.84
CA GLY A 64 -31.76 5.61 -20.03
C GLY A 64 -33.10 6.30 -20.32
N PRO A 65 -33.62 7.16 -19.42
CA PRO A 65 -34.86 7.88 -19.64
C PRO A 65 -34.88 8.75 -20.91
N PHE A 66 -33.77 9.43 -21.24
CA PHE A 66 -33.67 10.23 -22.46
C PHE A 66 -33.72 9.37 -23.72
N VAL A 67 -32.97 8.27 -23.77
CA VAL A 67 -32.96 7.35 -24.92
C VAL A 67 -34.33 6.69 -25.10
N ILE A 68 -34.97 6.27 -24.00
CA ILE A 68 -36.35 5.73 -24.04
C ILE A 68 -37.29 6.77 -24.65
N ARG A 69 -37.24 8.02 -24.18
CA ARG A 69 -38.13 9.08 -24.67
C ARG A 69 -37.90 9.45 -26.13
N ILE A 70 -36.65 9.43 -26.60
CA ILE A 70 -36.28 9.74 -28.00
C ILE A 70 -36.71 8.60 -28.94
N LEU A 71 -36.56 7.34 -28.51
CA LEU A 71 -36.82 6.16 -29.35
C LEU A 71 -38.26 5.64 -29.25
N ALA A 72 -38.97 5.93 -28.16
CA ALA A 72 -40.35 5.48 -27.98
C ALA A 72 -41.32 6.37 -28.76
N GLN A 73 -41.70 5.94 -29.96
CA GLN A 73 -42.83 6.48 -30.72
C GLN A 73 -44.15 5.77 -30.32
N GLU A 74 -45.28 6.43 -30.59
CA GLU A 74 -46.62 6.01 -30.16
C GLU A 74 -46.87 4.51 -30.43
N GLY A 75 -47.02 3.72 -29.36
CA GLY A 75 -47.43 2.31 -29.41
C GLY A 75 -46.40 1.26 -28.96
N ASN A 76 -45.09 1.59 -28.84
CA ASN A 76 -44.06 0.58 -28.51
C ASN A 76 -43.15 0.94 -27.31
N VAL A 77 -43.64 1.79 -26.41
CA VAL A 77 -42.87 2.31 -25.26
C VAL A 77 -42.33 1.18 -24.37
N GLY A 78 -43.14 0.16 -24.10
CA GLY A 78 -42.77 -0.95 -23.21
C GLY A 78 -41.63 -1.81 -23.77
N ALA A 79 -41.68 -2.17 -25.06
CA ALA A 79 -40.63 -2.98 -25.69
C ALA A 79 -39.31 -2.19 -25.83
N THR A 80 -39.40 -0.91 -26.19
CA THR A 80 -38.22 -0.03 -26.28
C THR A 80 -37.57 0.17 -24.91
N ALA A 81 -38.36 0.42 -23.87
CA ALA A 81 -37.87 0.50 -22.50
C ALA A 81 -37.22 -0.81 -22.06
N GLY A 82 -37.86 -1.96 -22.28
CA GLY A 82 -37.32 -3.27 -21.94
C GLY A 82 -35.96 -3.55 -22.60
N ARG A 83 -35.79 -3.24 -23.88
CA ARG A 83 -34.52 -3.39 -24.60
C ARG A 83 -33.41 -2.49 -24.04
N ILE A 84 -33.74 -1.23 -23.74
CA ILE A 84 -32.77 -0.27 -23.17
C ILE A 84 -32.34 -0.70 -21.77
N TYR A 85 -33.26 -1.15 -20.93
CA TYR A 85 -32.93 -1.68 -19.61
C TYR A 85 -32.11 -2.97 -19.69
N ALA A 86 -32.41 -3.88 -20.62
CA ALA A 86 -31.63 -5.09 -20.82
C ALA A 86 -30.19 -4.77 -21.24
N LEU A 87 -30.00 -3.84 -22.20
CA LEU A 87 -28.68 -3.40 -22.63
C LEU A 87 -27.91 -2.71 -21.51
N SER A 88 -28.58 -1.84 -20.73
CA SER A 88 -27.98 -1.19 -19.57
C SER A 88 -27.52 -2.20 -18.53
N THR A 89 -28.33 -3.23 -18.27
CA THR A 89 -28.02 -4.26 -17.28
C THR A 89 -26.80 -5.08 -17.71
N LEU A 90 -26.74 -5.49 -18.98
CA LEU A 90 -25.59 -6.20 -19.53
C LEU A 90 -24.32 -5.34 -19.46
N GLY A 91 -24.41 -4.07 -19.83
CA GLY A 91 -23.29 -3.13 -19.75
C GLY A 91 -22.80 -2.91 -18.32
N SER A 92 -23.71 -2.77 -17.36
CA SER A 92 -23.37 -2.65 -15.94
C SER A 92 -22.68 -3.92 -15.43
N LEU A 93 -23.18 -5.11 -15.78
CA LEU A 93 -22.57 -6.38 -15.39
C LEU A 93 -21.15 -6.49 -15.95
N MET A 94 -20.95 -6.19 -17.24
CA MET A 94 -19.63 -6.17 -17.86
C MET A 94 -18.70 -5.15 -17.18
N GLY A 95 -19.17 -3.94 -16.88
CA GLY A 95 -18.38 -2.92 -16.20
C GLY A 95 -17.96 -3.32 -14.79
N THR A 96 -18.87 -3.93 -14.01
CA THR A 96 -18.57 -4.41 -12.65
C THR A 96 -17.46 -5.45 -12.61
N PHE A 97 -17.29 -6.27 -13.66
CA PHE A 97 -16.19 -7.23 -13.74
C PHE A 97 -14.95 -6.65 -14.44
N LEU A 98 -15.12 -6.01 -15.60
CA LEU A 98 -13.99 -5.52 -16.40
C LEU A 98 -13.22 -4.41 -15.69
N THR A 99 -13.88 -3.55 -14.90
CA THR A 99 -13.19 -2.44 -14.25
C THR A 99 -12.22 -2.91 -13.15
N PRO A 100 -12.67 -3.58 -12.07
CA PRO A 100 -11.77 -3.98 -10.98
C PRO A 100 -10.86 -5.17 -11.31
N PHE A 101 -11.27 -6.09 -12.20
CA PHE A 101 -10.48 -7.30 -12.48
C PHE A 101 -9.59 -7.22 -13.73
N TRP A 102 -9.79 -6.22 -14.60
CA TRP A 102 -8.98 -6.07 -15.81
C TRP A 102 -8.46 -4.65 -16.04
N ALA A 103 -9.33 -3.64 -16.10
CA ALA A 103 -8.92 -2.28 -16.44
C ALA A 103 -7.98 -1.68 -15.40
N ILE A 104 -8.33 -1.75 -14.11
CA ILE A 104 -7.47 -1.21 -13.04
C ILE A 104 -6.16 -2.00 -12.94
N PRO A 105 -6.15 -3.34 -12.85
CA PRO A 105 -4.89 -4.09 -12.73
C PRO A 105 -3.96 -4.00 -13.95
N VAL A 106 -4.50 -3.88 -15.17
CA VAL A 106 -3.69 -3.89 -16.41
C VAL A 106 -3.31 -2.49 -16.87
N LEU A 107 -4.23 -1.53 -16.77
CA LEU A 107 -4.01 -0.17 -17.26
C LEU A 107 -3.61 0.79 -16.13
N GLY A 108 -3.91 0.44 -14.88
CA GLY A 108 -3.87 1.37 -13.75
C GLY A 108 -5.12 2.24 -13.65
N ALA A 109 -5.38 2.78 -12.46
CA ALA A 109 -6.53 3.61 -12.13
C ALA A 109 -6.58 4.87 -13.01
N ARG A 110 -5.43 5.51 -13.22
CA ARG A 110 -5.33 6.73 -14.04
C ARG A 110 -5.75 6.50 -15.49
N TRP A 111 -5.25 5.44 -16.12
CA TRP A 111 -5.62 5.11 -17.50
C TRP A 111 -7.03 4.52 -17.59
N THR A 112 -7.50 3.86 -16.53
CA THR A 112 -8.90 3.43 -16.43
C THR A 112 -9.85 4.64 -16.47
N TYR A 113 -9.56 5.72 -15.74
CA TYR A 113 -10.35 6.96 -15.82
C TYR A 113 -10.32 7.58 -17.22
N ALA A 114 -9.15 7.58 -17.88
CA ALA A 114 -9.01 8.07 -19.25
C ALA A 114 -9.84 7.22 -20.25
N LEU A 115 -9.78 5.89 -20.13
CA LEU A 115 -10.58 4.97 -20.93
C LEU A 115 -12.08 5.20 -20.75
N LEU A 116 -12.55 5.29 -19.51
CA LEU A 116 -13.97 5.56 -19.20
C LEU A 116 -14.43 6.92 -19.77
N SER A 117 -13.57 7.94 -19.66
CA SER A 117 -13.82 9.26 -20.25
C SER A 117 -14.00 9.17 -21.77
N ILE A 118 -13.13 8.45 -22.47
CA ILE A 118 -13.21 8.23 -23.93
C ILE A 118 -14.48 7.46 -24.29
N LEU A 119 -14.78 6.35 -23.60
CA LEU A 119 -15.96 5.52 -23.87
C LEU A 119 -17.26 6.31 -23.74
N VAL A 120 -17.37 7.15 -22.70
CA VAL A 120 -18.54 8.02 -22.49
C VAL A 120 -18.62 9.14 -23.53
N ALA A 121 -17.48 9.64 -24.03
CA ALA A 121 -17.42 10.72 -25.01
C ALA A 121 -17.76 10.26 -26.45
N ILE A 122 -17.64 8.97 -26.79
CA ILE A 122 -17.88 8.47 -28.14
C ILE A 122 -19.32 8.77 -28.64
N PRO A 123 -20.40 8.38 -27.94
CA PRO A 123 -21.76 8.61 -28.43
C PRO A 123 -22.10 10.10 -28.70
N PRO A 124 -21.79 11.06 -27.81
CA PRO A 124 -22.06 12.47 -28.11
C PRO A 124 -21.19 13.02 -29.25
N VAL A 125 -19.94 12.60 -29.38
CA VAL A 125 -19.07 13.03 -30.50
C VAL A 125 -19.66 12.55 -31.83
N VAL A 126 -19.99 11.26 -31.93
CA VAL A 126 -20.59 10.68 -33.14
C VAL A 126 -21.91 11.35 -33.47
N GLY A 127 -22.77 11.58 -32.46
CA GLY A 127 -24.06 12.24 -32.62
C GLY A 127 -23.94 13.71 -33.09
N LEU A 128 -22.99 14.47 -32.54
CA LEU A 128 -22.76 15.87 -32.92
C LEU A 128 -22.13 16.02 -34.30
N LEU A 129 -21.24 15.10 -34.69
CA LEU A 129 -20.64 15.03 -36.04
C LEU A 129 -21.71 14.71 -37.09
N HIS A 130 -22.59 13.75 -36.82
CA HIS A 130 -23.72 13.44 -37.71
C HIS A 130 -24.69 14.62 -37.86
N ALA A 131 -24.93 15.37 -36.78
CA ALA A 131 -25.79 16.55 -36.81
C ALA A 131 -25.14 17.78 -37.49
N ARG A 132 -23.88 17.68 -37.95
CA ARG A 132 -23.09 18.76 -38.60
C ARG A 132 -23.11 20.10 -37.82
N THR A 133 -23.19 20.04 -36.50
CA THR A 133 -23.25 21.24 -35.67
C THR A 133 -21.86 21.86 -35.50
N ARG A 134 -21.74 23.20 -35.52
CA ARG A 134 -20.49 23.90 -35.20
C ARG A 134 -19.94 23.53 -33.81
N ARG A 135 -20.80 23.02 -32.92
CA ARG A 135 -20.44 22.49 -31.60
C ARG A 135 -19.52 21.28 -31.67
N ALA A 136 -19.58 20.47 -32.73
CA ALA A 136 -18.69 19.32 -32.92
C ALA A 136 -17.21 19.72 -33.01
N MET A 137 -16.91 20.91 -33.55
CA MET A 137 -15.54 21.45 -33.64
C MET A 137 -14.98 21.90 -32.28
N LEU A 138 -15.84 22.17 -31.29
CA LEU A 138 -15.43 22.50 -29.91
C LEU A 138 -15.17 21.24 -29.06
N VAL A 139 -15.75 20.10 -29.45
CA VAL A 139 -15.63 18.83 -28.72
C VAL A 139 -14.39 18.04 -29.14
N LEU A 140 -13.96 18.14 -30.40
CA LEU A 140 -12.73 17.49 -30.89
C LEU A 140 -11.45 17.88 -30.10
N PRO A 141 -11.15 19.17 -29.85
CA PRO A 141 -9.97 19.55 -29.06
C PRO A 141 -10.13 19.19 -27.58
N LEU A 142 -11.36 19.16 -27.06
CA LEU A 142 -11.63 18.64 -25.72
C LEU A 142 -11.21 17.16 -25.67
N VAL A 143 -11.74 16.30 -26.54
CA VAL A 143 -11.40 14.87 -26.64
C VAL A 143 -9.90 14.63 -26.89
N ALA A 144 -9.26 15.45 -27.71
CA ALA A 144 -7.81 15.38 -27.92
C ALA A 144 -7.01 15.78 -26.67
N ALA A 145 -7.45 16.80 -25.92
CA ALA A 145 -6.90 17.11 -24.60
C ALA A 145 -7.16 15.96 -23.61
N LEU A 146 -8.28 15.24 -23.74
CA LEU A 146 -8.58 14.07 -22.91
C LEU A 146 -7.60 12.88 -23.15
N ALA A 147 -6.84 12.89 -24.25
CA ALA A 147 -5.85 11.87 -24.58
C ALA A 147 -4.45 12.19 -24.02
N VAL A 148 -4.23 13.37 -23.43
CA VAL A 148 -2.95 13.76 -22.85
C VAL A 148 -2.88 13.33 -21.38
N PRO A 149 -1.88 12.51 -20.98
CA PRO A 149 -1.72 12.12 -19.59
C PRO A 149 -1.52 13.36 -18.68
N PRO A 150 -2.19 13.47 -17.52
CA PRO A 150 -1.98 14.59 -16.60
C PRO A 150 -0.56 14.69 -16.01
N PRO A 151 -0.02 15.89 -15.76
CA PRO A 151 1.30 16.03 -15.16
C PRO A 151 1.32 15.50 -13.71
N ALA A 152 2.33 14.69 -13.38
CA ALA A 152 2.69 14.38 -12.00
C ALA A 152 3.27 15.64 -11.33
N MET A 153 3.05 15.82 -10.03
CA MET A 153 3.55 16.99 -9.30
C MET A 153 3.82 16.66 -7.84
N GLY A 154 5.07 16.85 -7.41
CA GLY A 154 5.49 16.93 -6.00
C GLY A 154 6.65 15.99 -5.66
N ALA A 155 7.80 16.54 -5.25
CA ALA A 155 9.16 15.96 -5.28
C ALA A 155 9.63 15.63 -6.72
N GLU A 156 10.93 15.52 -6.97
CA GLU A 156 11.44 14.98 -8.24
C GLU A 156 11.06 13.50 -8.31
N VAL A 157 9.80 13.24 -8.67
CA VAL A 157 9.28 11.91 -8.94
C VAL A 157 10.03 11.42 -10.17
N VAL A 158 10.99 10.52 -9.94
CA VAL A 158 11.76 9.90 -11.00
C VAL A 158 10.82 9.08 -11.88
N ALA A 159 9.95 8.30 -11.24
CA ALA A 159 8.94 7.49 -11.90
C ALA A 159 7.78 7.13 -10.96
N THR A 160 6.63 6.80 -11.55
CA THR A 160 5.44 6.30 -10.86
C THR A 160 4.96 5.06 -11.57
N TYR A 161 4.68 4.03 -10.78
CA TYR A 161 4.22 2.73 -11.23
C TYR A 161 2.95 2.36 -10.46
N GLU A 162 2.16 1.46 -11.03
CA GLU A 162 0.96 0.93 -10.41
C GLU A 162 0.96 -0.58 -10.61
N SER A 163 0.92 -1.33 -9.52
CA SER A 163 0.86 -2.79 -9.52
C SER A 163 -0.54 -3.28 -9.16
N ALA A 164 -0.74 -4.59 -9.18
CA ALA A 164 -1.98 -5.20 -8.68
C ALA A 164 -2.19 -4.99 -7.16
N TYR A 165 -1.14 -4.61 -6.42
CA TYR A 165 -1.17 -4.45 -4.97
C TYR A 165 -1.14 -2.99 -4.52
N SER A 166 -0.39 -2.12 -5.22
CA SER A 166 -0.15 -0.77 -4.74
C SER A 166 0.31 0.23 -5.80
N ASP A 167 0.14 1.51 -5.48
CA ASP A 167 0.80 2.61 -6.19
C ASP A 167 2.25 2.72 -5.67
N ILE A 168 3.22 2.68 -6.58
CA ILE A 168 4.65 2.73 -6.24
C ILE A 168 5.27 3.98 -6.85
N GLN A 169 6.03 4.73 -6.06
CA GLN A 169 6.75 5.92 -6.52
C GLN A 169 8.23 5.79 -6.24
N ILE A 170 9.05 6.13 -7.23
CA ILE A 170 10.49 6.32 -7.07
C ILE A 170 10.75 7.80 -6.96
N LEU A 171 11.33 8.20 -5.84
CA LEU A 171 11.56 9.59 -5.49
C LEU A 171 13.06 9.82 -5.30
N GLU A 172 13.57 10.91 -5.85
CA GLU A 172 14.90 11.40 -5.54
C GLU A 172 14.79 12.42 -4.39
N GLY A 173 15.38 12.08 -3.25
CA GLY A 173 15.35 12.89 -2.04
C GLY A 173 16.74 13.35 -1.62
N ARG A 174 16.81 14.25 -0.63
CA ARG A 174 18.11 14.63 -0.04
C ARG A 174 18.75 13.41 0.62
N GLY A 175 19.90 12.97 0.10
CA GLY A 175 20.69 11.88 0.66
C GLY A 175 20.43 10.51 0.03
N GLY A 176 19.59 10.41 -1.00
CA GLY A 176 19.45 9.19 -1.79
C GLY A 176 18.06 8.90 -2.35
N LEU A 177 17.94 7.71 -2.93
CA LEU A 177 16.75 7.24 -3.64
C LEU A 177 15.75 6.61 -2.68
N GLN A 178 14.46 6.84 -2.92
CA GLN A 178 13.38 6.33 -2.08
C GLN A 178 12.35 5.58 -2.92
N MET A 179 11.87 4.46 -2.39
CA MET A 179 10.68 3.79 -2.87
C MET A 179 9.56 4.08 -1.89
N ALA A 180 8.49 4.70 -2.37
CA ALA A 180 7.27 4.92 -1.60
C ALA A 180 6.17 4.01 -2.13
N ILE A 181 5.44 3.37 -1.20
CA ILE A 181 4.22 2.61 -1.48
C ILE A 181 3.04 3.43 -0.95
N GLY A 182 2.21 3.93 -1.88
CA GLY A 182 1.24 4.98 -1.60
C GLY A 182 1.94 6.27 -1.13
N ILE A 183 1.80 6.59 0.16
CA ILE A 183 2.44 7.75 0.79
C ILE A 183 3.52 7.36 1.82
N TRP A 184 3.80 6.07 1.96
CA TRP A 184 4.68 5.55 3.00
C TRP A 184 6.04 5.19 2.41
N LEU A 185 7.10 5.58 3.10
CA LEU A 185 8.45 5.16 2.76
C LEU A 185 8.56 3.64 2.96
N ALA A 186 8.71 2.91 1.87
CA ALA A 186 8.87 1.46 1.87
C ALA A 186 10.35 1.08 1.85
N SER A 187 11.20 1.85 1.16
CA SER A 187 12.65 1.63 1.14
C SER A 187 13.44 2.88 0.83
N PHE A 188 14.69 2.86 1.27
CA PHE A 188 15.65 3.95 1.10
C PHE A 188 17.03 3.39 0.72
N ALA A 189 17.66 3.97 -0.29
CA ALA A 189 19.07 3.78 -0.60
C ALA A 189 19.79 5.11 -0.46
N ALA A 190 20.78 5.16 0.44
CA ALA A 190 21.68 6.30 0.54
C ALA A 190 22.53 6.44 -0.72
N GLU A 191 22.98 7.67 -1.01
CA GLU A 191 23.96 7.95 -2.07
C GLU A 191 25.29 7.20 -1.83
N GLU A 192 25.70 7.08 -0.57
CA GLU A 192 26.93 6.42 -0.16
C GLU A 192 26.65 5.33 0.90
N GLY A 193 27.10 4.10 0.62
CA GLY A 193 26.98 2.96 1.52
C GLY A 193 25.57 2.37 1.63
N VAL A 194 25.41 1.42 2.55
CA VAL A 194 24.14 0.67 2.75
C VAL A 194 23.34 1.13 3.96
N LEU A 195 23.93 1.97 4.83
CA LEU A 195 23.24 2.53 5.99
C LEU A 195 22.31 3.66 5.58
N THR A 196 21.30 3.89 6.41
CA THR A 196 20.22 4.85 6.23
C THR A 196 20.11 5.72 7.49
N PRO A 197 21.09 6.63 7.72
CA PRO A 197 21.30 7.23 9.02
C PRO A 197 20.04 7.89 9.59
N GLY A 198 19.62 7.41 10.76
CA GLY A 198 18.47 7.94 11.48
C GLY A 198 17.14 7.26 11.17
N MET A 199 17.08 6.35 10.20
CA MET A 199 15.90 5.55 9.89
C MET A 199 15.89 4.24 10.69
N TYR A 200 14.70 3.66 10.85
CA TYR A 200 14.55 2.37 11.54
C TYR A 200 15.27 1.20 10.84
N PHE A 201 15.48 1.26 9.51
CA PHE A 201 16.10 0.17 8.75
C PHE A 201 17.46 -0.21 9.32
N ASP A 202 18.29 0.76 9.72
CA ASP A 202 19.60 0.49 10.32
C ASP A 202 19.50 -0.30 11.63
N TYR A 203 18.49 0.03 12.45
CA TYR A 203 18.27 -0.67 13.71
C TYR A 203 17.77 -2.08 13.44
N PHE A 204 16.87 -2.22 12.47
CA PHE A 204 16.32 -3.50 12.06
C PHE A 204 17.41 -4.40 11.46
N GLY A 205 18.24 -3.84 10.58
CA GLY A 205 19.39 -4.49 9.96
C GLY A 205 20.52 -4.88 10.92
N ALA A 206 20.64 -4.19 12.07
CA ALA A 206 21.66 -4.52 13.06
C ALA A 206 21.22 -5.60 14.07
N LEU A 207 19.92 -5.87 14.23
CA LEU A 207 19.43 -6.88 15.19
C LEU A 207 19.93 -8.30 14.92
N PRO A 208 20.06 -8.77 13.66
CA PRO A 208 20.55 -10.12 13.34
C PRO A 208 21.91 -10.46 13.92
N VAL A 209 22.75 -9.47 14.26
CA VAL A 209 24.03 -9.68 14.96
C VAL A 209 23.89 -10.56 16.21
N ILE A 210 22.73 -10.53 16.88
CA ILE A 210 22.46 -11.32 18.08
C ILE A 210 22.46 -12.84 17.79
N ALA A 211 22.06 -13.25 16.58
CA ALA A 211 22.01 -14.66 16.17
C ALA A 211 23.24 -15.11 15.37
N GLN A 212 24.09 -14.19 14.88
CA GLN A 212 25.23 -14.49 13.98
C GLN A 212 24.79 -15.35 12.77
N PRO A 213 23.88 -14.82 11.94
CA PRO A 213 23.16 -15.63 10.96
C PRO A 213 24.05 -16.13 9.84
N LYS A 214 23.76 -17.35 9.39
CA LYS A 214 24.16 -17.91 8.10
C LYS A 214 22.97 -18.07 7.18
N GLU A 215 21.78 -18.27 7.73
CA GLU A 215 20.54 -18.38 6.97
C GLU A 215 19.58 -17.28 7.43
N ILE A 216 19.19 -16.39 6.53
CA ILE A 216 18.29 -15.26 6.81
C ILE A 216 17.06 -15.35 5.91
N LEU A 217 15.88 -15.26 6.49
CA LEU A 217 14.63 -15.08 5.77
C LEU A 217 14.10 -13.66 5.96
N ILE A 218 13.83 -12.96 4.88
CA ILE A 218 13.12 -11.68 4.85
C ILE A 218 11.71 -11.90 4.33
N LEU A 219 10.70 -11.67 5.17
CA LEU A 219 9.30 -11.64 4.80
C LEU A 219 8.87 -10.18 4.61
N GLY A 220 8.69 -9.77 3.35
CA GLY A 220 8.49 -8.37 2.94
C GLY A 220 9.84 -7.69 2.75
N MET A 221 10.28 -7.56 1.50
CA MET A 221 11.61 -7.02 1.19
C MET A 221 11.57 -5.54 0.77
N GLY A 222 10.43 -5.05 0.26
CA GLY A 222 10.35 -3.71 -0.32
C GLY A 222 11.38 -3.51 -1.44
N GLY A 223 12.00 -2.33 -1.48
CA GLY A 223 13.16 -2.04 -2.34
C GLY A 223 14.48 -2.67 -1.86
N GLY A 224 14.46 -3.53 -0.84
CA GLY A 224 15.61 -4.33 -0.40
C GLY A 224 16.64 -3.57 0.44
N THR A 225 16.24 -2.55 1.22
CA THR A 225 17.16 -1.81 2.11
C THR A 225 17.86 -2.73 3.11
N THR A 226 17.11 -3.55 3.85
CA THR A 226 17.69 -4.50 4.81
C THR A 226 18.43 -5.64 4.12
N ALA A 227 17.96 -6.10 2.95
CA ALA A 227 18.69 -7.09 2.15
C ALA A 227 20.10 -6.62 1.78
N ARG A 228 20.27 -5.37 1.31
CA ARG A 228 21.60 -4.78 1.04
C ARG A 228 22.46 -4.70 2.29
N GLN A 229 21.87 -4.32 3.42
CA GLN A 229 22.57 -4.26 4.69
C GLN A 229 23.04 -5.64 5.16
N TYR A 230 22.24 -6.69 4.97
CA TYR A 230 22.63 -8.06 5.29
C TYR A 230 23.70 -8.62 4.37
N MET A 231 23.60 -8.35 3.06
CA MET A 231 24.61 -8.78 2.10
C MET A 231 26.00 -8.22 2.46
N GLU A 232 26.06 -6.94 2.87
CA GLU A 232 27.28 -6.26 3.30
C GLU A 232 27.77 -6.74 4.68
N ALA A 233 26.87 -6.86 5.66
CA ALA A 233 27.22 -7.16 7.04
C ALA A 233 27.58 -8.64 7.29
N PHE A 234 26.96 -9.54 6.53
CA PHE A 234 27.05 -10.99 6.67
C PHE A 234 27.39 -11.63 5.32
N PRO A 235 28.62 -11.43 4.79
CA PRO A 235 29.00 -11.86 3.45
C PRO A 235 28.93 -13.39 3.22
N GLU A 236 28.90 -14.17 4.29
CA GLU A 236 28.78 -15.64 4.25
C GLU A 236 27.33 -16.13 4.43
N ALA A 237 26.38 -15.24 4.75
CA ALA A 237 24.99 -15.62 4.95
C ALA A 237 24.24 -15.75 3.62
N HIS A 238 23.42 -16.79 3.49
CA HIS A 238 22.40 -16.89 2.47
C HIS A 238 21.13 -16.17 2.93
N ILE A 239 20.48 -15.48 1.99
CA ILE A 239 19.30 -14.67 2.22
C ILE A 239 18.19 -15.14 1.28
N ASP A 240 17.10 -15.64 1.84
CA ASP A 240 15.82 -15.76 1.15
C ASP A 240 15.00 -14.48 1.40
N ALA A 241 14.60 -13.80 0.34
CA ALA A 241 13.70 -12.65 0.41
C ALA A 241 12.36 -13.00 -0.25
N VAL A 242 11.26 -12.76 0.45
CA VAL A 242 9.90 -13.04 -0.02
C VAL A 242 9.15 -11.73 -0.18
N GLU A 243 8.64 -11.50 -1.38
CA GLU A 243 7.89 -10.29 -1.74
C GLU A 243 6.64 -10.69 -2.52
N ILE A 244 5.48 -10.15 -2.14
CA ILE A 244 4.22 -10.51 -2.78
C ILE A 244 4.04 -9.78 -4.11
N ASP A 245 4.62 -8.58 -4.23
CA ASP A 245 4.46 -7.71 -5.39
C ASP A 245 5.62 -7.88 -6.39
N PRO A 246 5.41 -8.52 -7.56
CA PRO A 246 6.44 -8.66 -8.60
C PRO A 246 7.03 -7.33 -9.05
N MET A 247 6.21 -6.27 -9.08
CA MET A 247 6.67 -4.96 -9.53
C MET A 247 7.65 -4.34 -8.53
N VAL A 248 7.47 -4.57 -7.23
CA VAL A 248 8.42 -4.14 -6.21
C VAL A 248 9.78 -4.81 -6.42
N VAL A 249 9.81 -6.11 -6.75
CA VAL A 249 11.04 -6.85 -7.05
C VAL A 249 11.74 -6.30 -8.30
N GLU A 250 10.99 -6.07 -9.37
CA GLU A 250 11.53 -5.47 -10.61
C GLU A 250 12.14 -4.09 -10.35
N LEU A 251 11.44 -3.23 -9.62
CA LEU A 251 11.92 -1.90 -9.28
C LEU A 251 13.08 -1.93 -8.28
N ALA A 252 13.13 -2.89 -7.35
CA ALA A 252 14.26 -3.10 -6.47
C ALA A 252 15.54 -3.44 -7.27
N ALA A 253 15.43 -4.27 -8.30
CA ALA A 253 16.54 -4.57 -9.19
C ALA A 253 16.95 -3.36 -10.05
N GLU A 254 15.98 -2.66 -10.65
CA GLU A 254 16.22 -1.53 -11.56
C GLU A 254 16.83 -0.31 -10.85
N TYR A 255 16.24 0.08 -9.72
CA TYR A 255 16.54 1.34 -9.04
C TYR A 255 17.48 1.21 -7.84
N PHE A 256 17.45 0.05 -7.16
CA PHE A 256 18.21 -0.17 -5.91
C PHE A 256 19.31 -1.22 -6.07
N HIS A 257 19.49 -1.77 -7.28
CA HIS A 257 20.48 -2.79 -7.61
C HIS A 257 20.40 -4.04 -6.73
N VAL A 258 19.19 -4.40 -6.27
CA VAL A 258 18.92 -5.61 -5.50
C VAL A 258 18.57 -6.73 -6.47
N VAL A 259 19.60 -7.47 -6.89
CA VAL A 259 19.47 -8.56 -7.88
C VAL A 259 19.75 -9.91 -7.23
N PRO A 260 19.01 -10.98 -7.60
CA PRO A 260 19.32 -12.33 -7.14
C PRO A 260 20.76 -12.75 -7.50
N GLY A 261 21.37 -13.56 -6.65
CA GLY A 261 22.73 -14.06 -6.82
C GLY A 261 23.04 -15.20 -5.85
N PRO A 262 24.31 -15.62 -5.71
CA PRO A 262 24.69 -16.71 -4.81
C PRO A 262 24.29 -16.46 -3.34
N GLN A 263 24.24 -15.19 -2.94
CA GLN A 263 23.91 -14.78 -1.57
C GLN A 263 22.43 -14.47 -1.36
N LEU A 264 21.70 -14.07 -2.42
CA LEU A 264 20.32 -13.58 -2.33
C LEU A 264 19.41 -14.34 -3.29
N THR A 265 18.40 -15.00 -2.75
CA THR A 265 17.31 -15.62 -3.51
C THR A 265 16.03 -14.82 -3.27
N ILE A 266 15.31 -14.46 -4.33
CA ILE A 266 14.06 -13.70 -4.23
C ILE A 266 12.89 -14.59 -4.68
N HIS A 267 11.86 -14.68 -3.84
CA HIS A 267 10.64 -15.45 -4.07
C HIS A 267 9.45 -14.50 -4.18
N THR A 268 8.83 -14.45 -5.37
CA THR A 268 7.69 -13.57 -5.60
C THR A 268 6.36 -14.26 -5.27
N VAL A 269 6.06 -14.37 -3.97
CA VAL A 269 4.89 -15.08 -3.42
C VAL A 269 4.45 -14.45 -2.09
N ASP A 270 3.25 -14.78 -1.62
CA ASP A 270 2.84 -14.42 -0.26
C ASP A 270 3.69 -15.15 0.80
N ALA A 271 4.11 -14.41 1.82
CA ALA A 271 4.95 -14.86 2.92
C ALA A 271 4.40 -16.09 3.67
N ARG A 272 3.10 -16.13 3.96
CA ARG A 272 2.53 -17.22 4.78
C ARG A 272 2.44 -18.54 4.00
N PRO A 273 1.93 -18.58 2.76
CA PRO A 273 2.03 -19.77 1.90
C PRO A 273 3.46 -20.18 1.57
N PHE A 274 4.41 -19.26 1.47
CA PHE A 274 5.84 -19.59 1.31
C PHE A 274 6.34 -20.38 2.51
N LEU A 275 6.15 -19.83 3.72
CA LEU A 275 6.59 -20.45 4.96
C LEU A 275 5.95 -21.83 5.14
N ALA A 276 4.66 -21.97 4.87
CA ALA A 276 3.95 -23.24 4.98
C ALA A 276 4.42 -24.35 4.00
N LYS A 277 5.13 -23.99 2.93
CA LYS A 277 5.65 -24.92 1.92
C LYS A 277 7.16 -25.17 2.06
N SER A 278 7.82 -24.43 2.93
CA SER A 278 9.26 -24.58 3.16
C SER A 278 9.52 -25.70 4.15
N ASP A 279 10.63 -26.40 3.95
CA ASP A 279 11.21 -27.31 4.96
C ASP A 279 12.53 -26.71 5.52
N ALA A 280 12.88 -25.48 5.15
CA ALA A 280 14.11 -24.82 5.55
C ALA A 280 14.03 -24.27 6.98
N ALA A 281 15.18 -24.10 7.62
CA ALA A 281 15.28 -23.45 8.92
C ALA A 281 16.27 -22.28 8.81
N TRP A 282 15.92 -21.15 9.41
CA TRP A 282 16.71 -19.92 9.36
C TRP A 282 17.19 -19.50 10.75
N ASP A 283 18.36 -18.89 10.81
CA ASP A 283 18.88 -18.29 12.04
C ASP A 283 18.13 -17.00 12.36
N VAL A 284 17.67 -16.29 11.32
CA VAL A 284 16.90 -15.05 11.47
C VAL A 284 15.71 -15.06 10.53
N ILE A 285 14.53 -14.80 11.08
CA ILE A 285 13.34 -14.50 10.28
C ILE A 285 12.93 -13.05 10.55
N GLN A 286 13.09 -12.21 9.54
CA GLN A 286 12.64 -10.82 9.52
C GLN A 286 11.20 -10.75 9.00
N VAL A 287 10.32 -10.05 9.73
CA VAL A 287 8.93 -9.81 9.36
C VAL A 287 8.67 -8.31 9.21
N ASP A 288 8.51 -7.86 7.98
CA ASP A 288 8.27 -6.46 7.59
C ASP A 288 7.11 -6.38 6.58
N LEU A 289 5.99 -7.00 6.94
CA LEU A 289 4.86 -7.21 6.04
C LEU A 289 3.82 -6.09 6.20
N PHE A 290 3.66 -5.30 5.16
CA PHE A 290 2.63 -4.27 5.05
C PHE A 290 1.86 -4.37 3.73
N GLN A 291 0.57 -4.05 3.77
CA GLN A 291 -0.34 -3.96 2.64
C GLN A 291 -0.98 -2.56 2.60
N HIS A 292 -1.21 -2.02 1.40
CA HIS A 292 -1.96 -0.78 1.15
C HIS A 292 -1.58 0.40 2.08
N GLY A 293 -0.28 0.61 2.34
CA GLY A 293 0.22 1.61 3.27
C GLY A 293 0.74 0.96 4.56
N PRO A 294 0.33 1.40 5.77
CA PRO A 294 0.91 0.89 7.00
C PRO A 294 0.15 -0.33 7.54
N HIS A 295 -0.70 -0.99 6.73
CA HIS A 295 -1.57 -2.07 7.19
C HIS A 295 -0.85 -3.40 7.32
N VAL A 296 -0.87 -4.02 8.49
CA VAL A 296 -0.34 -5.36 8.66
C VAL A 296 -1.43 -6.36 8.25
N PRO A 297 -1.17 -7.32 7.35
CA PRO A 297 -2.14 -8.36 7.04
C PRO A 297 -2.51 -9.17 8.28
N PHE A 298 -3.79 -9.35 8.57
CA PHE A 298 -4.22 -9.97 9.85
C PHE A 298 -3.62 -11.38 10.02
N TYR A 299 -3.49 -12.12 8.92
CA TYR A 299 -3.01 -13.50 8.90
C TYR A 299 -1.50 -13.61 9.13
N THR A 300 -0.76 -12.51 9.27
CA THR A 300 0.69 -12.49 9.56
C THR A 300 0.98 -12.05 11.00
N VAL A 301 -0.05 -11.96 11.85
CA VAL A 301 0.07 -11.61 13.28
C VAL A 301 -0.78 -12.52 14.18
N THR A 302 -1.14 -13.70 13.69
CA THR A 302 -1.88 -14.71 14.46
C THR A 302 -0.93 -15.66 15.17
N ARG A 303 -1.44 -16.35 16.20
CA ARG A 303 -0.69 -17.42 16.89
C ARG A 303 -0.23 -18.47 15.90
N GLU A 304 -1.09 -18.87 14.95
CA GLU A 304 -0.75 -19.89 13.94
C GLU A 304 0.40 -19.44 13.04
N PHE A 305 0.46 -18.15 12.68
CA PHE A 305 1.61 -17.60 11.96
C PHE A 305 2.88 -17.60 12.80
N PHE A 306 2.82 -17.13 14.05
CA PHE A 306 4.00 -17.13 14.93
C PHE A 306 4.49 -18.54 15.27
N ALA A 307 3.59 -19.50 15.41
CA ALA A 307 3.93 -20.91 15.59
C ALA A 307 4.67 -21.45 14.36
N ALA A 308 4.19 -21.11 13.15
CA ALA A 308 4.88 -21.47 11.91
C ALA A 308 6.26 -20.81 11.83
N VAL A 309 6.39 -19.53 12.16
CA VAL A 309 7.70 -18.84 12.19
C VAL A 309 8.64 -19.53 13.16
N ARG A 310 8.19 -19.79 14.39
CA ARG A 310 9.00 -20.49 15.41
C ARG A 310 9.45 -21.87 14.94
N ALA A 311 8.59 -22.63 14.27
CA ALA A 311 8.93 -23.96 13.77
C ALA A 311 10.04 -23.96 12.71
N HIS A 312 10.25 -22.84 12.02
CA HIS A 312 11.31 -22.66 11.02
C HIS A 312 12.52 -21.89 11.55
N LEU A 313 12.57 -21.58 12.86
CA LEU A 313 13.77 -21.00 13.45
C LEU A 313 14.76 -22.10 13.86
N ALA A 314 16.04 -21.83 13.62
CA ALA A 314 17.11 -22.57 14.26
C ALA A 314 17.02 -22.42 15.80
N PRO A 315 17.57 -23.37 16.59
CA PRO A 315 17.47 -23.33 18.06
C PRO A 315 17.99 -22.03 18.71
N GLU A 316 19.05 -21.46 18.16
CA GLU A 316 19.65 -20.18 18.60
C GLU A 316 19.18 -18.98 17.79
N GLY A 317 18.21 -19.20 16.90
CA GLY A 317 17.71 -18.20 15.99
C GLY A 317 16.80 -17.17 16.66
N MET A 318 16.35 -16.20 15.86
CA MET A 318 15.44 -15.16 16.33
C MET A 318 14.48 -14.71 15.23
N MET A 319 13.30 -14.29 15.65
CA MET A 319 12.42 -13.48 14.81
C MET A 319 12.66 -12.00 15.12
N ILE A 320 12.71 -11.17 14.08
CA ILE A 320 12.61 -9.72 14.22
C ILE A 320 11.37 -9.24 13.47
N MET A 321 10.58 -8.35 14.08
CA MET A 321 9.35 -7.84 13.49
C MET A 321 9.26 -6.32 13.63
N ASN A 322 8.85 -5.66 12.56
CA ASN A 322 8.53 -4.24 12.57
C ASN A 322 7.03 -4.06 12.84
N ILE A 323 6.66 -3.34 13.90
CA ILE A 323 5.27 -3.07 14.26
C ILE A 323 5.04 -1.57 14.33
N LEU A 324 4.04 -1.06 13.60
CA LEU A 324 3.63 0.34 13.68
C LEU A 324 3.13 0.66 15.11
N ALA A 325 3.82 1.56 15.79
CA ALA A 325 3.52 1.99 17.17
C ALA A 325 3.79 3.51 17.36
N PRO A 326 3.10 4.38 16.61
CA PRO A 326 3.34 5.82 16.62
C PRO A 326 3.19 6.40 18.02
N LEU A 327 4.18 7.18 18.46
CA LEU A 327 4.20 7.80 19.79
C LEU A 327 4.05 6.77 20.94
N GLY A 328 4.46 5.52 20.71
CA GLY A 328 4.35 4.43 21.68
C GLY A 328 2.92 3.94 21.91
N ASP A 329 2.00 4.19 20.98
CA ASP A 329 0.62 3.70 21.06
C ASP A 329 0.59 2.17 21.07
N ARG A 330 -0.11 1.61 22.06
CA ARG A 330 -0.14 0.17 22.30
C ARG A 330 -1.40 -0.53 21.80
N THR A 331 -2.31 0.18 21.13
CA THR A 331 -3.62 -0.35 20.67
C THR A 331 -3.49 -1.58 19.79
N LEU A 332 -2.54 -1.57 18.86
CA LEU A 332 -2.23 -2.72 18.00
C LEU A 332 -1.05 -3.54 18.54
N LEU A 333 -0.09 -2.88 19.20
CA LEU A 333 1.12 -3.52 19.72
C LEU A 333 0.80 -4.54 20.82
N ASP A 334 -0.08 -4.24 21.77
CA ASP A 334 -0.37 -5.15 22.89
C ASP A 334 -0.96 -6.48 22.44
N PRO A 335 -2.00 -6.52 21.58
CA PRO A 335 -2.51 -7.79 21.05
C PRO A 335 -1.45 -8.59 20.26
N ILE A 336 -0.61 -7.93 19.47
CA ILE A 336 0.47 -8.62 18.75
C ILE A 336 1.48 -9.22 19.74
N LEU A 337 1.92 -8.45 20.75
CA LEU A 337 2.83 -8.94 21.78
C LEU A 337 2.24 -10.09 22.60
N ALA A 338 0.95 -10.02 22.94
CA ALA A 338 0.26 -11.10 23.64
C ALA A 338 0.25 -12.39 22.81
N THR A 339 0.00 -12.25 21.51
CA THR A 339 0.00 -13.37 20.57
C THR A 339 1.40 -13.96 20.36
N MET A 340 2.42 -13.10 20.27
CA MET A 340 3.82 -13.55 20.19
C MET A 340 4.25 -14.29 21.45
N ALA A 341 3.78 -13.88 22.63
CA ALA A 341 4.15 -14.48 23.91
C ALA A 341 3.63 -15.92 24.09
N GLU A 342 2.62 -16.35 23.33
CA GLU A 342 2.17 -17.75 23.29
C GLU A 342 3.23 -18.67 22.67
N GLU A 343 4.07 -18.14 21.78
CA GLU A 343 5.05 -18.91 21.01
C GLU A 343 6.50 -18.63 21.42
N PHE A 344 6.80 -17.40 21.84
CA PHE A 344 8.16 -16.96 22.13
C PHE A 344 8.36 -16.64 23.62
N PRO A 345 9.22 -17.37 24.35
CA PRO A 345 9.48 -17.13 25.77
C PRO A 345 10.24 -15.84 26.08
N SER A 346 10.86 -15.20 25.10
CA SER A 346 11.67 -13.99 25.31
C SER A 346 11.43 -12.97 24.21
N ILE A 347 10.94 -11.79 24.60
CA ILE A 347 10.55 -10.72 23.67
C ILE A 347 11.14 -9.37 24.14
N TYR A 348 11.79 -8.67 23.22
CA TYR A 348 12.47 -7.41 23.46
C TYR A 348 12.00 -6.34 22.46
N GLY A 349 11.75 -5.14 22.95
CA GLY A 349 11.32 -4.00 22.14
C GLY A 349 12.42 -2.95 21.98
N ILE A 350 12.50 -2.36 20.79
CA ILE A 350 13.37 -1.25 20.44
C ILE A 350 12.50 -0.16 19.78
N PRO A 351 12.12 0.90 20.51
CA PRO A 351 11.32 1.97 19.94
C PRO A 351 12.16 2.81 18.97
N ARG A 352 11.68 2.97 17.73
CA ARG A 352 12.33 3.78 16.69
C ARG A 352 11.31 4.45 15.78
N ASP A 353 11.48 5.75 15.60
CA ASP A 353 10.63 6.59 14.74
C ASP A 353 9.14 6.49 15.15
N HIS A 354 8.32 5.85 14.33
CA HIS A 354 6.90 5.56 14.62
C HIS A 354 6.64 4.05 14.79
N ASN A 355 7.69 3.27 14.97
CA ASN A 355 7.66 1.82 15.03
C ASN A 355 8.20 1.29 16.37
N MET A 356 7.75 0.09 16.70
CA MET A 356 8.36 -0.79 17.68
C MET A 356 9.01 -1.94 16.93
N LEU A 357 10.34 -1.98 16.90
CA LEU A 357 11.04 -3.17 16.43
C LEU A 357 11.04 -4.18 17.57
N VAL A 358 10.62 -5.40 17.27
CA VAL A 358 10.52 -6.48 18.27
C VAL A 358 11.50 -7.59 17.89
N ALA A 359 12.31 -8.03 18.84
CA ALA A 359 13.14 -9.22 18.75
C ALA A 359 12.55 -10.32 19.64
N ALA A 360 12.27 -11.49 19.08
CA ALA A 360 11.69 -12.62 19.78
C ALA A 360 12.54 -13.89 19.59
N PHE A 361 12.71 -14.66 20.66
CA PHE A 361 13.58 -15.84 20.69
C PHE A 361 12.78 -17.10 21.01
N PRO A 362 13.04 -18.24 20.33
CA PRO A 362 12.31 -19.49 20.55
C PRO A 362 12.68 -20.18 21.87
N VAL A 363 13.76 -19.72 22.52
CA VAL A 363 14.27 -20.15 23.82
C VAL A 363 14.44 -18.95 24.75
N GLU A 364 14.46 -19.19 26.07
CA GLU A 364 14.72 -18.12 27.03
C GLU A 364 16.08 -17.49 26.78
N ARG A 365 16.13 -16.16 26.70
CA ARG A 365 17.37 -15.42 26.48
C ARG A 365 17.37 -14.16 27.31
N SER A 366 18.42 -13.96 28.10
CA SER A 366 18.54 -12.81 29.00
C SER A 366 19.03 -11.57 28.24
N LEU A 367 18.66 -10.39 28.76
CA LEU A 367 19.15 -9.12 28.23
C LEU A 367 20.68 -9.04 28.28
N ALA A 368 21.30 -9.60 29.32
CA ALA A 368 22.75 -9.59 29.49
C ALA A 368 23.46 -10.36 28.36
N GLU A 369 22.94 -11.53 27.98
CA GLU A 369 23.49 -12.32 26.86
C GLU A 369 23.33 -11.62 25.52
N ILE A 370 22.19 -10.96 25.29
CA ILE A 370 21.95 -10.16 24.09
C ILE A 370 22.96 -9.02 24.01
N LEU A 371 23.08 -8.22 25.07
CA LEU A 371 23.99 -7.08 25.10
C LEU A 371 25.46 -7.51 24.94
N HIS A 372 25.85 -8.63 25.57
CA HIS A 372 27.19 -9.19 25.45
C HIS A 372 27.48 -9.66 24.02
N THR A 373 26.52 -10.33 23.37
CA THR A 373 26.67 -10.78 21.98
C THR A 373 26.82 -9.60 21.04
N MET A 374 25.96 -8.58 21.18
CA MET A 374 26.06 -7.36 20.37
C MET A 374 27.42 -6.67 20.58
N GLU A 375 27.91 -6.57 21.81
CA GLU A 375 29.22 -5.97 22.08
C GLU A 375 30.38 -6.75 21.44
N ALA A 376 30.34 -8.08 21.50
CA ALA A 376 31.42 -8.93 21.03
C ALA A 376 31.42 -9.18 19.52
N ARG A 377 30.25 -9.13 18.87
CA ARG A 377 30.05 -9.67 17.50
C ARG A 377 29.56 -8.64 16.48
N THR A 378 29.32 -7.39 16.86
CA THR A 378 28.84 -6.36 15.92
C THR A 378 29.87 -6.09 14.82
N PRO A 379 29.52 -6.24 13.53
CA PRO A 379 30.36 -5.83 12.42
C PRO A 379 30.64 -4.32 12.45
N PRO A 380 31.79 -3.84 11.94
CA PRO A 380 32.10 -2.41 11.91
C PRO A 380 31.00 -1.54 11.29
N LEU A 381 30.30 -2.07 10.28
CA LEU A 381 29.15 -1.42 9.63
C LEU A 381 28.09 -0.96 10.64
N PHE A 382 27.76 -1.77 11.65
CA PHE A 382 26.70 -1.47 12.60
C PHE A 382 27.19 -0.95 13.96
N ALA A 383 28.48 -0.65 14.13
CA ALA A 383 29.07 -0.34 15.44
C ALA A 383 28.34 0.80 16.18
N GLU A 384 28.03 1.90 15.47
CA GLU A 384 27.31 3.03 16.07
C GLU A 384 25.84 2.67 16.38
N VAL A 385 25.18 1.99 15.45
CA VAL A 385 23.76 1.62 15.57
C VAL A 385 23.56 0.61 16.70
N ALA A 386 24.42 -0.41 16.81
CA ALA A 386 24.42 -1.38 17.89
C ALA A 386 24.64 -0.71 19.26
N SER A 387 25.51 0.30 19.36
CA SER A 387 25.68 1.09 20.58
C SER A 387 24.39 1.82 20.98
N ARG A 388 23.60 2.31 20.00
CA ARG A 388 22.28 2.88 20.24
C ARG A 388 21.26 1.81 20.65
N ILE A 389 21.22 0.66 19.96
CA ILE A 389 20.32 -0.45 20.30
C ILE A 389 20.57 -0.93 21.73
N ARG A 390 21.81 -1.15 22.14
CA ARG A 390 22.16 -1.58 23.52
C ARG A 390 21.57 -0.66 24.60
N ARG A 391 21.42 0.64 24.30
CA ARG A 391 20.80 1.61 25.21
C ARG A 391 19.27 1.61 25.16
N LEU A 392 18.66 1.15 24.08
CA LEU A 392 17.21 1.21 23.83
C LEU A 392 16.49 -0.13 24.10
N ILE A 393 17.14 -1.26 23.81
CA ILE A 393 16.53 -2.59 23.87
C ILE A 393 16.14 -2.97 25.28
N ARG A 394 14.88 -3.32 25.50
CA ARG A 394 14.33 -3.71 26.80
C ARG A 394 13.34 -4.86 26.65
N PRO A 395 13.16 -5.71 27.67
CA PRO A 395 12.04 -6.65 27.70
C PRO A 395 10.72 -5.90 27.49
N ILE A 396 9.83 -6.47 26.69
CA ILE A 396 8.51 -5.90 26.43
C ILE A 396 7.46 -7.01 26.55
N ALA A 397 6.34 -6.69 27.18
CA ALA A 397 5.23 -7.62 27.36
C ALA A 397 3.90 -6.89 27.17
N ALA A 398 2.87 -7.66 26.83
CA ALA A 398 1.49 -7.20 26.82
C ALA A 398 0.88 -7.29 28.23
N PRO A 399 -0.20 -6.53 28.51
CA PRO A 399 -1.05 -6.77 29.68
C PRO A 399 -1.61 -8.21 29.71
N PRO A 400 -1.84 -8.81 30.90
CA PRO A 400 -2.33 -10.20 30.99
C PRO A 400 -3.68 -10.47 30.32
N ASP A 401 -4.50 -9.43 30.14
CA ASP A 401 -5.84 -9.48 29.54
C ASP A 401 -5.85 -9.02 28.07
N ALA A 402 -4.68 -8.80 27.46
CA ALA A 402 -4.57 -8.42 26.06
C ALA A 402 -5.12 -9.53 25.15
N LEU A 403 -5.80 -9.11 24.09
CA LEU A 403 -6.41 -10.03 23.12
C LEU A 403 -5.32 -10.81 22.37
N VAL A 404 -5.42 -12.14 22.38
CA VAL A 404 -4.61 -13.02 21.53
C VAL A 404 -5.29 -13.18 20.17
N PHE A 405 -4.54 -12.96 19.10
CA PHE A 405 -4.99 -13.13 17.73
C PHE A 405 -4.85 -14.58 17.28
N THR A 406 -5.91 -15.08 16.65
CA THR A 406 -5.94 -16.39 15.99
C THR A 406 -6.43 -16.20 14.56
N ASP A 407 -6.21 -17.19 13.70
CA ASP A 407 -6.78 -17.20 12.34
C ASP A 407 -8.30 -16.98 12.33
N ASP A 408 -9.01 -17.48 13.36
CA ASP A 408 -10.46 -17.32 13.50
C ASP A 408 -10.86 -15.94 14.03
N HIS A 409 -9.98 -15.25 14.76
CA HIS A 409 -10.30 -13.96 15.38
C HIS A 409 -9.05 -13.08 15.57
N ALA A 410 -8.87 -12.15 14.64
CA ALA A 410 -7.83 -11.12 14.67
C ALA A 410 -8.39 -9.80 14.12
N PRO A 411 -9.00 -8.93 14.95
CA PRO A 411 -9.62 -7.67 14.51
C PRO A 411 -8.58 -6.56 14.20
N VAL A 412 -7.55 -6.90 13.44
CA VAL A 412 -6.38 -6.07 13.15
C VAL A 412 -6.79 -4.78 12.45
N GLU A 413 -7.66 -4.86 11.44
CA GLU A 413 -8.12 -3.71 10.68
C GLU A 413 -8.81 -2.69 11.58
N LYS A 414 -9.67 -3.16 12.50
CA LYS A 414 -10.38 -2.30 13.45
C LYS A 414 -9.41 -1.58 14.40
N LEU A 415 -8.48 -2.31 15.00
CA LEU A 415 -7.51 -1.77 15.93
C LEU A 415 -6.55 -0.81 15.24
N GLN A 416 -6.14 -1.14 14.03
CA GLN A 416 -5.27 -0.28 13.26
C GLN A 416 -5.97 0.99 12.75
N HIS A 417 -7.25 0.93 12.39
CA HIS A 417 -8.04 2.13 12.11
C HIS A 417 -8.10 3.06 13.33
N GLN A 418 -8.26 2.53 14.54
CA GLN A 418 -8.22 3.31 15.78
C GLN A 418 -6.84 3.95 15.99
N LEU A 419 -5.77 3.18 15.81
CA LEU A 419 -4.39 3.64 15.89
C LEU A 419 -4.12 4.81 14.93
N LEU A 420 -4.40 4.62 13.64
CA LEU A 420 -4.15 5.63 12.61
C LEU A 420 -5.01 6.89 12.81
N SER A 421 -6.26 6.74 13.25
CA SER A 421 -7.12 7.90 13.55
C SER A 421 -6.56 8.74 14.70
N THR A 422 -6.03 8.08 15.74
CA THR A 422 -5.40 8.74 16.88
C THR A 422 -4.09 9.40 16.47
N PHE A 423 -3.27 8.71 15.69
CA PHE A 423 -2.01 9.23 15.17
C PHE A 423 -2.24 10.48 14.31
N ARG A 424 -3.16 10.44 13.34
CA ARG A 424 -3.51 11.60 12.50
C ARG A 424 -3.99 12.79 13.32
N ARG A 425 -4.84 12.56 14.33
CA ARG A 425 -5.30 13.64 15.23
C ARG A 425 -4.13 14.26 15.99
N LYS A 426 -3.19 13.44 16.50
CA LYS A 426 -2.02 13.92 17.24
C LYS A 426 -1.01 14.63 16.33
N MET A 427 -0.72 14.10 15.14
CA MET A 427 0.17 14.72 14.15
C MET A 427 -0.38 16.06 13.64
N GLY A 428 -1.66 16.12 13.27
CA GLY A 428 -2.30 17.38 12.87
C GLY A 428 -2.41 18.42 14.01
N LEU A 429 -2.28 18.01 15.28
CA LEU A 429 -2.09 18.91 16.41
C LEU A 429 -0.63 19.36 16.53
N TYR A 430 0.32 18.46 16.29
CA TYR A 430 1.77 18.70 16.37
C TYR A 430 2.29 19.63 15.27
N GLU A 431 1.85 19.43 14.01
CA GLU A 431 2.16 20.32 12.88
C GLU A 431 1.58 21.73 13.08
N ARG A 432 0.36 21.83 13.66
CA ARG A 432 -0.22 23.13 14.06
C ARG A 432 0.51 23.80 15.22
N TYR A 433 1.18 23.02 16.08
CA TYR A 433 1.97 23.53 17.19
C TYR A 433 3.34 24.05 16.70
N LEU A 434 3.99 23.33 15.77
CA LEU A 434 5.24 23.76 15.14
C LEU A 434 5.06 24.90 14.14
N GLY A 435 3.95 24.94 13.41
CA GLY A 435 3.58 26.05 12.52
C GLY A 435 3.19 27.36 13.23
N ARG A 436 3.23 27.39 14.58
CA ARG A 436 3.15 28.62 15.39
C ARG A 436 4.51 29.05 15.96
N VAL A 437 5.57 28.27 15.73
CA VAL A 437 6.93 28.49 16.24
C VAL A 437 7.95 28.70 15.10
N GLN A 438 7.50 28.64 13.84
CA GLN A 438 8.17 29.30 12.71
C GLN A 438 7.47 30.62 12.42
#